data_AF-U1NUB3-F1
#
_entry.id   AF-U1NUB3-F1
#
_cell.length_a   1.000
_cell.length_b   1.000
_cell.length_c   1.000
_cell.angle_alpha   90.00
_cell.angle_beta   90.00
_cell.angle_gamma   90.00
#
_symmetry.space_group_name_H-M   'P 1'
#
loop_
_entity.id
_entity.type
_entity.pdbx_description
1 polymer ?
#
loop_
_entity_poly.entity_id
_entity_poly.type
_entity_poly.pdbx_seq_one_letter_code
_entity_poly.pdbx_strand_id
1 'polypeptide(L)' 'MDLIGEMRSADAGTVVELLSDAPQSLTDVPEWADEAGNDLLAVDESDDHNAFYVEKS' A
#
# COMPACT_ATOMS: atom_id res chain seq x y z
N MET A 1 2.38 0.85 -10.75
CA MET A 1 3.66 0.76 -10.02
C MET A 1 3.70 -0.61 -9.35
N ASP A 2 4.89 -1.15 -9.04
CA ASP A 2 4.99 -2.41 -8.28
C ASP A 2 5.25 -2.08 -6.80
N LEU A 3 4.21 -2.18 -5.97
CA LEU A 3 4.30 -1.85 -4.55
C LEU A 3 5.38 -2.68 -3.84
N ILE A 4 5.53 -3.96 -4.20
CA ILE A 4 6.45 -4.87 -3.53
C ILE A 4 7.91 -4.48 -3.81
N GLY A 5 8.22 -4.16 -5.07
CA GLY A 5 9.55 -3.71 -5.48
C GLY A 5 9.97 -2.40 -4.80
N GLU A 6 9.05 -1.44 -4.72
CA GLU A 6 9.28 -0.15 -4.07
C GLU A 6 9.51 -0.32 -2.56
N MET A 7 8.64 -1.07 -1.87
CA MET A 7 8.74 -1.30 -0.42
C MET A 7 10.00 -2.08 -0.01
N ARG A 8 10.54 -2.94 -0.89
CA ARG A 8 11.81 -3.64 -0.63
C ARG A 8 13.04 -2.74 -0.75
N SER A 9 12.94 -1.65 -1.50
CA SER A 9 14.04 -0.72 -1.75
C SER A 9 13.97 0.53 -0.87
N ALA A 10 12.84 0.74 -0.21
CA ALA A 10 12.59 1.86 0.69
C ALA A 10 13.30 1.69 2.03
N ASP A 11 13.69 2.81 2.64
CA ASP A 11 14.20 2.86 4.00
C ASP A 11 13.05 2.77 5.02
N ALA A 12 13.32 2.26 6.23
CA ALA A 12 12.34 2.25 7.32
C ALA A 12 11.84 3.67 7.66
N GLY A 13 10.54 3.80 7.90
CA GLY A 13 9.79 5.04 8.04
C GLY A 13 9.38 5.69 6.70
N THR A 14 9.74 5.11 5.55
CA THR A 14 9.28 5.63 4.25
C THR A 14 7.83 5.24 4.02
N VAL A 15 7.00 6.20 3.60
CA VAL A 15 5.62 5.95 3.19
C VAL A 15 5.53 5.90 1.67
N VAL A 16 4.97 4.81 1.14
CA VAL A 16 4.68 4.63 -0.28
C VAL A 16 3.18 4.75 -0.52
N GLU A 17 2.81 5.56 -1.52
CA GLU A 17 1.45 5.68 -2.02
C GLU A 17 1.24 4.74 -3.21
N LEU A 18 0.34 3.77 -3.05
CA LEU A 18 -0.13 2.93 -4.15
C LEU A 18 -1.50 3.42 -4.62
N LEU A 19 -1.60 3.80 -5.89
CA LEU A 19 -2.88 4.05 -6.54
C LEU A 19 -3.35 2.77 -7.25
N SER A 20 -4.58 2.33 -6.97
CA SER A 20 -5.19 1.16 -7.60
C SER A 20 -6.68 1.37 -7.87
N ASP A 21 -7.10 1.09 -9.10
CA ASP A 21 -8.50 1.04 -9.53
C ASP A 21 -9.10 -0.38 -9.40
N ALA A 22 -8.30 -1.36 -8.98
CA ALA A 22 -8.75 -2.73 -8.82
C ALA A 22 -9.60 -2.88 -7.56
N PRO A 23 -10.86 -3.35 -7.64
CA PRO A 23 -11.71 -3.50 -6.44
C PRO A 23 -11.13 -4.44 -5.38
N GLN A 24 -10.36 -5.45 -5.81
CA GLN A 24 -9.71 -6.41 -4.91
C GLN A 24 -8.59 -5.78 -4.06
N SER A 25 -8.04 -4.62 -4.48
CA SER A 25 -6.96 -3.94 -3.76
C SER A 25 -7.35 -3.54 -2.33
N LEU A 26 -8.63 -3.27 -2.09
CA LEU A 26 -9.17 -2.93 -0.76
C LEU A 26 -9.03 -4.08 0.26
N THR A 27 -8.83 -5.31 -0.20
CA THR A 27 -8.59 -6.47 0.66
C THR A 27 -7.14 -6.94 0.56
N ASP A 28 -6.61 -7.06 -0.66
CA ASP A 28 -5.28 -7.62 -0.89
C ASP A 28 -4.15 -6.75 -0.31
N VAL A 29 -4.26 -5.42 -0.44
CA VAL A 29 -3.19 -4.51 0.01
C VAL A 29 -3.09 -4.47 1.53
N PRO A 30 -4.20 -4.34 2.30
CA PRO A 30 -4.16 -4.47 3.75
C PRO A 30 -3.63 -5.82 4.25
N GLU A 31 -4.09 -6.93 3.65
CA GLU A 31 -3.65 -8.27 4.04
C GLU A 31 -2.15 -8.45 3.78
N TRP A 32 -1.69 -8.04 2.60
CA TRP A 32 -0.27 -8.09 2.27
C TRP A 32 0.59 -7.22 3.19
N ALA A 33 0.13 -6.01 3.56
CA ALA A 33 0.90 -5.12 4.43
C ALA A 33 1.13 -5.78 5.80
N ASP A 34 0.10 -6.37 6.40
CA ASP A 34 0.19 -7.11 7.67
C ASP A 34 1.15 -8.31 7.55
N GLU A 35 0.98 -9.14 6.51
CA GLU A 35 1.83 -10.32 6.28
C GLU A 35 3.30 -9.96 6.02
N ALA A 36 3.54 -8.84 5.32
CA ALA A 36 4.87 -8.35 5.00
C ALA A 36 5.54 -7.59 6.15
N GLY A 37 4.80 -7.34 7.26
CA GLY A 37 5.27 -6.55 8.39
C GLY A 37 5.51 -5.09 8.03
N ASN A 38 4.63 -4.52 7.19
CA ASN A 38 4.57 -3.09 6.92
C ASN A 38 3.27 -2.53 7.54
N ASP A 39 3.20 -1.22 7.71
CA ASP A 39 2.05 -0.57 8.34
C ASP A 39 1.18 0.14 7.30
N LEU A 40 -0.07 -0.30 7.14
CA LEU A 40 -1.06 0.44 6.34
C LEU A 40 -1.61 1.61 7.17
N LEU A 41 -1.23 2.83 6.80
CA LEU A 41 -1.58 4.04 7.54
C LEU A 41 -2.99 4.56 7.19
N ALA A 42 -3.34 4.51 5.91
CA ALA A 42 -4.62 5.03 5.41
C ALA A 42 -5.01 4.42 4.05
N VAL A 43 -6.31 4.45 3.78
CA VAL A 43 -6.90 4.18 2.47
C VAL A 43 -7.85 5.32 2.12
N ASP A 44 -7.57 6.02 1.03
CA ASP A 44 -8.47 7.03 0.48
C ASP A 44 -9.17 6.45 -0.75
N GLU A 45 -10.47 6.20 -0.61
CA GLU A 45 -11.31 5.72 -1.70
C GLU A 45 -11.79 6.90 -2.56
N SER A 46 -11.65 6.79 -3.88
CA SER A 46 -12.20 7.75 -4.83
C SER A 46 -12.93 7.03 -5.96
N ASP A 47 -13.74 7.78 -6.72
CA ASP A 47 -14.51 7.22 -7.83
C ASP A 47 -13.63 6.64 -8.95
N ASP A 48 -12.39 7.14 -9.09
CA ASP A 48 -11.46 6.74 -10.16
C ASP A 48 -10.44 5.69 -9.70
N HIS A 49 -9.99 5.77 -8.44
CA HIS A 49 -9.00 4.85 -7.85
C HIS A 49 -8.95 4.99 -6.33
N ASN A 50 -8.46 3.94 -5.67
CA ASN A 50 -8.12 3.96 -4.25
C ASN A 50 -6.64 4.29 -4.09
N ALA A 51 -6.31 5.10 -3.09
CA ALA A 51 -4.94 5.37 -2.67
C ALA A 51 -4.65 4.66 -1.34
N PHE A 52 -3.58 3.88 -1.29
CA PHE A 52 -3.11 3.17 -0.10
C PHE A 52 -1.78 3.75 0.34
N TYR A 53 -1.70 4.16 1.61
CA TYR A 53 -0.48 4.72 2.20
C TYR A 53 0.17 3.69 3.11
N VAL A 54 1.25 3.06 2.66
CA VAL A 54 1.95 1.99 3.38
C VAL A 54 3.31 2.49 3.86
N GLU A 55 3.54 2.43 5.17
CA GLU A 55 4.83 2.75 5.79
C GLU A 55 5.71 1.50 5.87
N LYS A 56 6.99 1.67 5.55
CA LYS A 56 8.00 0.66 5.73
C LYS A 56 8.43 0.59 7.19
N SER A 57 8.17 -0.52 7.88
CA SER A 57 8.67 -0.75 9.24
C SER A 57 10.16 -1.12 9.28
#